data_AF-A0A383F578-F1
#
_entry.id   AF-A0A383F578-F1
#
_cell.length_a   1.000
_cell.length_b   1.000
_cell.length_c   1.000
_cell.angle_alpha   90.00
_cell.angle_beta   90.00
_cell.angle_gamma   90.00
#
_symmetry.space_group_name_H-M   'P 1'
#
loop_
_entity.id
_entity.type
_entity.pdbx_description
1 polymer ?
#
loop_
_entity_poly.entity_id
_entity_poly.type
_entity_poly.pdbx_seq_one_letter_code
_entity_poly.pdbx_strand_id
1 'polypeptide(L)'
;PGLALPVGTKFSPNLELPAFVAAPYGLILEPVTCSDENCIPDASAYLAPGELLPPGVDPAPIINYITGTNSTFANPGLGFEMEFDTVTKNGKVSVDLQDPATVPGTSAGSTAGQRSMSLGTDTYQNVGSIIDVTVDSATTSGSITVTLPYDEATLGGASEDDLVLLHYTGGQWVTISNVTIDKANNKVTGTVTSLSPFTVGTKTVTTTTTSGGGVGGGDGGGGGGGGG
;
A
#
# COMPACT_ATOMS: atom_id res chain seq x y z
N PRO A 1 14.98 -15.12 -2.31
CA PRO A 1 14.27 -14.18 -3.21
C PRO A 1 12.85 -14.69 -3.41
N GLY A 2 11.86 -13.79 -3.42
CA GLY A 2 10.47 -14.10 -3.77
C GLY A 2 10.32 -14.47 -5.24
N LEU A 3 9.22 -15.12 -5.57
CA LEU A 3 8.87 -15.54 -6.93
C LEU A 3 7.72 -14.68 -7.46
N ALA A 4 7.93 -14.01 -8.59
CA ALA A 4 6.88 -13.31 -9.32
C ALA A 4 6.63 -13.98 -10.66
N LEU A 5 5.35 -14.16 -11.00
CA LEU A 5 4.92 -14.81 -12.23
C LEU A 5 4.35 -13.77 -13.21
N PRO A 6 4.71 -13.82 -14.49
CA PRO A 6 4.20 -12.89 -15.49
C PRO A 6 2.72 -13.19 -15.81
N VAL A 7 2.04 -12.18 -16.36
CA VAL A 7 0.68 -12.34 -16.88
C VAL A 7 0.62 -13.48 -17.91
N GLY A 8 -0.49 -14.23 -17.92
CA GLY A 8 -0.70 -15.34 -18.84
C GLY A 8 0.04 -16.64 -18.48
N THR A 9 0.69 -16.72 -17.32
CA THR A 9 1.24 -17.97 -16.79
C THR A 9 0.14 -19.04 -16.71
N LYS A 10 0.46 -20.26 -17.15
CA LYS A 10 -0.42 -21.42 -17.11
C LYS A 10 0.19 -22.51 -16.24
N PHE A 11 -0.65 -23.19 -15.48
CA PHE A 11 -0.23 -24.19 -14.52
C PHE A 11 -0.73 -25.58 -14.89
N SER A 12 0.00 -26.60 -14.43
CA SER A 12 -0.49 -27.98 -14.52
C SER A 12 -1.40 -28.26 -13.33
N PRO A 13 -2.48 -29.05 -13.50
CA PRO A 13 -3.26 -29.54 -12.38
C PRO A 13 -2.37 -30.29 -11.38
N ASN A 14 -2.64 -30.11 -10.09
CA ASN A 14 -1.87 -30.62 -8.95
C ASN A 14 -0.45 -30.04 -8.78
N LEU A 15 -0.08 -29.00 -9.52
CA LEU A 15 1.10 -28.22 -9.18
C LEU A 15 0.88 -27.52 -7.84
N GLU A 16 1.85 -27.60 -6.94
CA GLU A 16 1.85 -26.84 -5.69
C GLU A 16 2.60 -25.53 -5.88
N LEU A 17 1.91 -24.42 -5.64
CA LEU A 17 2.51 -23.10 -5.50
C LEU A 17 2.82 -22.85 -4.01
N PRO A 18 4.07 -22.53 -3.65
CA PRO A 18 4.39 -22.17 -2.27
C PRO A 18 3.74 -20.83 -1.87
N ALA A 19 3.69 -20.56 -0.57
CA ALA A 19 3.35 -19.24 -0.06
C ALA A 19 4.34 -18.18 -0.58
N PHE A 20 3.87 -16.93 -0.64
CA PHE A 20 4.58 -15.73 -1.07
C PHE A 20 5.03 -15.72 -2.54
N VAL A 21 4.37 -16.53 -3.37
CA VAL A 21 4.45 -16.36 -4.83
C VAL A 21 3.53 -15.22 -5.23
N ALA A 22 4.08 -14.19 -5.87
CA ALA A 22 3.30 -13.15 -6.55
C ALA A 22 2.81 -13.68 -7.89
N ALA A 23 1.67 -14.38 -7.87
CA ALA A 23 0.95 -14.82 -9.04
C ALA A 23 0.26 -13.63 -9.72
N PRO A 24 -0.16 -13.69 -11.00
CA PRO A 24 -0.71 -12.53 -11.69
C PRO A 24 -1.96 -11.91 -11.06
N TYR A 25 -2.66 -12.66 -10.20
CA TYR A 25 -3.86 -12.23 -9.49
C TYR A 25 -3.58 -11.73 -8.05
N GLY A 26 -2.36 -11.90 -7.52
CA GLY A 26 -2.04 -11.53 -6.15
C GLY A 26 -0.87 -12.31 -5.54
N LEU A 27 -0.50 -11.94 -4.31
CA LEU A 27 0.47 -12.65 -3.49
C LEU A 27 -0.21 -13.80 -2.76
N ILE A 28 0.22 -15.04 -3.04
CA ILE A 28 -0.26 -16.22 -2.32
C ILE A 28 0.18 -16.14 -0.85
N LEU A 29 -0.73 -16.32 0.10
CA LEU A 29 -0.44 -16.22 1.55
C LEU A 29 -0.15 -17.58 2.20
N GLU A 30 -0.67 -18.66 1.63
CA GLU A 30 -0.47 -20.04 2.06
C GLU A 30 -0.27 -20.97 0.86
N PRO A 31 0.39 -22.14 1.00
CA PRO A 31 0.60 -23.04 -0.14
C PRO A 31 -0.72 -23.44 -0.81
N VAL A 32 -0.75 -23.39 -2.15
CA VAL A 32 -1.94 -23.66 -2.96
C VAL A 32 -1.67 -24.81 -3.91
N THR A 33 -2.59 -25.77 -4.00
CA THR A 33 -2.58 -26.80 -5.05
C THR A 33 -3.47 -26.37 -6.22
N CYS A 34 -2.91 -26.29 -7.42
CA CYS A 34 -3.64 -25.89 -8.61
C CYS A 34 -4.72 -26.91 -8.98
N SER A 35 -5.99 -26.50 -8.94
CA SER A 35 -7.13 -27.30 -9.41
C SER A 35 -7.29 -27.25 -10.94
N ASP A 36 -6.83 -26.17 -11.57
CA ASP A 36 -6.93 -25.93 -13.01
C ASP A 36 -5.69 -25.19 -13.56
N GLU A 37 -5.75 -24.81 -14.84
CA GLU A 37 -4.65 -24.13 -15.54
C GLU A 37 -4.41 -22.68 -15.10
N ASN A 38 -5.39 -22.03 -14.47
CA ASN A 38 -5.26 -20.66 -13.98
C ASN A 38 -4.75 -20.64 -12.54
N CYS A 39 -4.95 -21.73 -11.80
CA CYS A 39 -4.48 -21.92 -10.42
C CYS A 39 -4.91 -20.77 -9.49
N ILE A 40 -6.17 -20.35 -9.60
CA ILE A 40 -6.71 -19.27 -8.75
C ILE A 40 -7.40 -19.95 -7.54
N PRO A 41 -6.86 -19.79 -6.32
CA PRO A 41 -7.51 -20.31 -5.11
C PRO A 41 -8.65 -19.38 -4.66
N ASP A 42 -9.29 -19.71 -3.54
CA ASP A 42 -10.23 -18.82 -2.88
C ASP A 42 -9.57 -17.48 -2.52
N ALA A 43 -10.35 -16.39 -2.56
CA ALA A 43 -9.86 -15.03 -2.30
C ALA A 43 -9.21 -14.84 -0.92
N SER A 44 -9.48 -15.71 0.05
CA SER A 44 -8.83 -15.68 1.36
C SER A 44 -7.40 -16.22 1.37
N ALA A 45 -7.00 -16.98 0.35
CA ALA A 45 -5.70 -17.64 0.28
C ALA A 45 -4.62 -16.79 -0.41
N TYR A 46 -4.99 -15.62 -0.95
CA TYR A 46 -4.07 -14.68 -1.57
C TYR A 46 -4.44 -13.24 -1.22
N LEU A 47 -3.46 -12.36 -1.34
CA LEU A 47 -3.60 -10.92 -1.21
C LEU A 47 -3.66 -10.31 -2.62
N ALA A 48 -4.79 -9.74 -3.00
CA ALA A 48 -4.94 -9.09 -4.30
C ALA A 48 -4.10 -7.79 -4.36
N PRO A 49 -3.73 -7.32 -5.57
CA PRO A 49 -3.06 -6.04 -5.73
C PRO A 49 -3.80 -4.89 -5.03
N GLY A 50 -3.08 -4.14 -4.20
CA GLY A 50 -3.64 -3.00 -3.47
C GLY A 50 -4.23 -3.34 -2.10
N GLU A 51 -4.46 -4.61 -1.79
CA GLU A 51 -4.91 -5.00 -0.45
C GLU A 51 -3.81 -4.80 0.60
N LEU A 52 -4.21 -4.78 1.87
CA LEU A 52 -3.31 -4.58 3.01
C LEU A 52 -2.69 -5.90 3.46
N LEU A 53 -1.36 -5.97 3.42
CA LEU A 53 -0.63 -7.09 3.99
C LEU A 53 -0.93 -7.20 5.50
N PRO A 54 -1.28 -8.40 6.02
CA PRO A 54 -1.51 -8.56 7.45
C PRO A 54 -0.22 -8.32 8.28
N PRO A 55 -0.31 -7.72 9.48
CA PRO A 55 0.86 -7.53 10.34
C PRO A 55 1.49 -8.87 10.76
N GLY A 56 2.83 -8.93 10.79
CA GLY A 56 3.60 -10.14 11.10
C GLY A 56 3.84 -11.05 9.89
N VAL A 57 3.35 -10.67 8.71
CA VAL A 57 3.64 -11.35 7.43
C VAL A 57 4.78 -10.59 6.74
N ASP A 58 5.86 -11.30 6.40
CA ASP A 58 7.06 -10.73 5.76
C ASP A 58 7.47 -11.61 4.56
N PRO A 59 6.87 -11.38 3.38
CA PRO A 59 7.23 -12.06 2.14
C PRO A 59 8.70 -11.83 1.78
N ALA A 60 9.31 -12.77 1.04
CA ALA A 60 10.67 -12.54 0.55
C ALA A 60 10.69 -11.51 -0.60
N PRO A 61 11.68 -10.60 -0.66
CA PRO A 61 11.79 -9.60 -1.73
C PRO A 61 11.86 -10.22 -3.13
N ILE A 62 11.07 -9.68 -4.06
CA ILE A 62 11.08 -10.04 -5.48
C ILE A 62 12.20 -9.27 -6.19
N ILE A 63 13.05 -10.03 -6.89
CA ILE A 63 14.22 -9.48 -7.59
C ILE A 63 13.86 -9.20 -9.04
N ASN A 64 13.97 -7.93 -9.41
CA ASN A 64 13.80 -7.43 -10.77
C ASN A 64 15.18 -7.09 -11.36
N TYR A 65 15.32 -7.24 -12.67
CA TYR A 65 16.58 -6.93 -13.37
C TYR A 65 16.35 -5.82 -14.40
N ILE A 66 17.11 -4.75 -14.27
CA ILE A 66 17.06 -3.59 -15.16
C ILE A 66 18.39 -3.42 -15.90
N THR A 67 18.32 -2.86 -17.09
CA THR A 67 19.46 -2.62 -17.97
C THR A 67 19.36 -1.25 -18.63
N GLY A 68 20.46 -0.75 -19.20
CA GLY A 68 20.45 0.49 -19.98
C GLY A 68 19.47 0.51 -21.17
N THR A 69 19.01 -0.64 -21.64
CA THR A 69 18.03 -0.78 -22.74
C THR A 69 16.65 -1.25 -22.27
N ASN A 70 16.50 -1.58 -20.99
CA ASN A 70 15.24 -1.97 -20.38
C ASN A 70 15.23 -1.45 -18.94
N SER A 71 14.71 -0.24 -18.78
CA SER A 71 14.67 0.50 -17.52
C SER A 71 13.34 0.39 -16.79
N THR A 72 12.46 -0.52 -17.23
CA THR A 72 11.13 -0.71 -16.65
C THR A 72 10.93 -2.15 -16.19
N PHE A 73 10.08 -2.33 -15.18
CA PHE A 73 9.59 -3.64 -14.80
C PHE A 73 8.21 -3.52 -14.13
N ALA A 74 7.49 -4.64 -14.09
CA ALA A 74 6.20 -4.75 -13.43
C ALA A 74 6.13 -6.06 -12.65
N ASN A 75 5.47 -6.02 -11.49
CA ASN A 75 5.11 -7.18 -10.68
C ASN A 75 3.59 -7.25 -10.61
N PRO A 76 2.91 -7.92 -11.57
CA PRO A 76 1.45 -7.93 -11.66
C PRO A 76 0.77 -8.41 -10.39
N GLY A 77 1.32 -9.44 -9.74
CA GLY A 77 0.81 -9.95 -8.46
C GLY A 77 0.91 -8.99 -7.29
N LEU A 78 1.77 -7.98 -7.39
CA LEU A 78 1.85 -6.89 -6.42
C LEU A 78 1.12 -5.63 -6.92
N GLY A 79 0.62 -5.62 -8.16
CA GLY A 79 0.13 -4.43 -8.87
C GLY A 79 1.17 -3.32 -9.05
N PHE A 80 2.44 -3.62 -8.81
CA PHE A 80 3.52 -2.63 -8.74
C PHE A 80 4.22 -2.47 -10.09
N GLU A 81 4.47 -1.23 -10.49
CA GLU A 81 5.22 -0.91 -11.70
C GLU A 81 6.26 0.17 -11.39
N MET A 82 7.41 0.08 -12.06
CA MET A 82 8.49 1.05 -11.90
C MET A 82 9.24 1.27 -13.21
N GLU A 83 9.58 2.54 -13.44
CA GLU A 83 10.36 3.00 -14.57
C GLU A 83 11.47 3.93 -14.08
N PHE A 84 12.70 3.67 -14.55
CA PHE A 84 13.85 4.53 -14.32
C PHE A 84 14.15 5.34 -15.58
N ASP A 85 14.40 6.64 -15.41
CA ASP A 85 14.83 7.53 -16.50
C ASP A 85 16.17 7.06 -17.12
N THR A 86 17.15 6.72 -16.27
CA THR A 86 18.45 6.22 -16.76
C THR A 86 18.98 5.08 -15.89
N VAL A 87 19.46 4.03 -16.55
CA VAL A 87 20.20 2.91 -15.94
C VAL A 87 21.62 2.88 -16.51
N THR A 88 22.60 3.33 -15.73
CA THR A 88 24.01 3.42 -16.15
C THR A 88 24.79 2.12 -15.89
N LYS A 89 24.32 1.31 -14.95
CA LYS A 89 24.86 -0.03 -14.67
C LYS A 89 23.70 -1.01 -14.53
N ASN A 90 23.72 -2.05 -15.36
CA ASN A 90 22.76 -3.15 -15.27
C ASN A 90 22.85 -3.81 -13.91
N GLY A 91 21.72 -4.23 -13.37
CA GLY A 91 21.71 -4.87 -12.07
C GLY A 91 20.32 -5.14 -11.55
N LYS A 92 20.28 -5.45 -10.26
CA LYS A 92 19.09 -5.89 -9.57
C LYS A 92 18.45 -4.75 -8.79
N VAL A 93 17.11 -4.77 -8.77
CA VAL A 93 16.25 -3.97 -7.91
C VAL A 93 15.35 -4.95 -7.16
N SER A 94 15.32 -4.85 -5.84
CA SER A 94 14.46 -5.63 -4.97
C SER A 94 13.16 -4.86 -4.71
N VAL A 95 12.03 -5.56 -4.81
CA VAL A 95 10.70 -5.06 -4.43
C VAL A 95 10.15 -5.97 -3.36
N ASP A 96 9.80 -5.39 -2.22
CA ASP A 96 9.39 -6.13 -1.05
C ASP A 96 8.08 -5.60 -0.49
N LEU A 97 7.16 -6.50 -0.18
CA LEU A 97 5.94 -6.14 0.54
C LEU A 97 6.28 -6.15 2.03
N GLN A 98 6.61 -4.99 2.58
CA GLN A 98 7.17 -4.89 3.91
C GLN A 98 6.14 -5.25 5.00
N ASP A 99 6.53 -6.05 6.00
CA ASP A 99 5.67 -6.32 7.17
C ASP A 99 5.21 -5.00 7.82
N PRO A 100 3.89 -4.70 7.85
CA PRO A 100 3.36 -3.48 8.43
C PRO A 100 3.83 -3.23 9.87
N ALA A 101 4.09 -4.28 10.66
CA ALA A 101 4.52 -4.17 12.04
C ALA A 101 5.94 -3.58 12.18
N THR A 102 6.76 -3.68 11.14
CA THR A 102 8.18 -3.28 11.16
C THR A 102 8.44 -1.95 10.43
N VAL A 103 7.42 -1.39 9.76
CA VAL A 103 7.57 -0.18 8.96
C VAL A 103 7.96 1.01 9.84
N PRO A 104 9.10 1.67 9.57
CA PRO A 104 9.61 2.74 10.41
C PRO A 104 8.74 4.00 10.35
N GLY A 105 8.70 4.74 11.45
CA GLY A 105 7.98 6.01 11.53
C GLY A 105 6.46 5.88 11.43
N THR A 106 5.91 4.70 11.71
CA THR A 106 4.46 4.45 11.69
C THR A 106 3.95 3.89 13.01
N SER A 107 2.65 4.06 13.26
CA SER A 107 1.90 3.35 14.30
C SER A 107 0.79 2.51 13.67
N ALA A 108 0.14 1.62 14.44
CA ALA A 108 -0.96 0.83 13.91
C ALA A 108 -2.14 1.74 13.50
N GLY A 109 -2.76 1.45 12.36
CA GLY A 109 -3.94 2.11 11.86
C GLY A 109 -5.24 1.53 12.40
N SER A 110 -6.34 1.82 11.72
CA SER A 110 -7.70 1.43 12.12
C SER A 110 -8.03 -0.03 11.78
N THR A 111 -7.50 -0.55 10.68
CA THR A 111 -7.65 -1.95 10.24
C THR A 111 -6.31 -2.67 10.26
N ALA A 112 -6.32 -4.01 10.41
CA ALA A 112 -5.10 -4.81 10.31
C ALA A 112 -4.38 -4.54 8.98
N GLY A 113 -3.06 -4.31 9.05
CA GLY A 113 -2.23 -3.96 7.90
C GLY A 113 -2.18 -2.46 7.60
N GLN A 114 -3.16 -1.68 8.08
CA GLN A 114 -3.04 -0.22 8.06
C GLN A 114 -2.04 0.27 9.09
N ARG A 115 -1.34 1.32 8.70
CA ARG A 115 -0.30 2.05 9.39
C ARG A 115 -0.64 3.53 9.30
N SER A 116 -0.51 4.21 10.43
CA SER A 116 -0.71 5.64 10.57
C SER A 116 0.64 6.34 10.51
N MET A 117 0.71 7.40 9.69
CA MET A 117 1.89 8.20 9.40
C MET A 117 1.59 9.67 9.71
N SER A 118 2.34 10.26 10.64
CA SER A 118 2.18 11.68 11.01
C SER A 118 3.14 12.54 10.19
N LEU A 119 2.58 13.46 9.41
CA LEU A 119 3.28 14.39 8.53
C LEU A 119 2.95 15.82 8.95
N GLY A 120 3.81 16.42 9.77
CA GLY A 120 3.53 17.73 10.36
C GLY A 120 2.31 17.68 11.27
N THR A 121 1.26 18.43 10.93
CA THR A 121 -0.03 18.43 11.66
C THR A 121 -1.04 17.42 11.13
N ASP A 122 -0.72 16.78 10.00
CA ASP A 122 -1.63 15.88 9.32
C ASP A 122 -1.27 14.43 9.64
N THR A 123 -2.29 13.57 9.62
CA THR A 123 -2.14 12.12 9.76
C THR A 123 -2.69 11.46 8.52
N TYR A 124 -1.94 10.50 7.98
CA TYR A 124 -2.31 9.70 6.83
C TYR A 124 -2.36 8.23 7.24
N GLN A 125 -3.27 7.48 6.64
CA GLN A 125 -3.26 6.02 6.73
C GLN A 125 -3.08 5.42 5.33
N ASN A 126 -2.31 4.34 5.23
CA ASN A 126 -2.19 3.62 3.96
C ASN A 126 -3.51 2.91 3.61
N VAL A 127 -3.78 2.91 2.32
CA VAL A 127 -4.95 2.27 1.69
C VAL A 127 -4.52 1.14 0.75
N GLY A 128 -3.25 0.74 0.85
CA GLY A 128 -2.71 -0.46 0.26
C GLY A 128 -1.43 -0.86 0.98
N SER A 129 -0.86 -1.99 0.59
CA SER A 129 0.38 -2.47 1.22
C SER A 129 1.55 -1.50 1.03
N ILE A 130 2.44 -1.49 2.01
CA ILE A 130 3.68 -0.72 1.97
C ILE A 130 4.73 -1.54 1.22
N ILE A 131 5.28 -0.96 0.16
CA ILE A 131 6.24 -1.63 -0.72
C ILE A 131 7.60 -0.97 -0.55
N ASP A 132 8.57 -1.70 -0.01
CA ASP A 132 9.97 -1.28 0.01
C ASP A 132 10.66 -1.62 -1.30
N VAL A 133 11.43 -0.66 -1.82
CA VAL A 133 12.16 -0.83 -3.06
C VAL A 133 13.61 -0.44 -2.81
N THR A 134 14.53 -1.33 -3.16
CA THR A 134 15.96 -1.12 -2.94
C THR A 134 16.73 -1.48 -4.21
N VAL A 135 17.69 -0.62 -4.60
CA VAL A 135 18.67 -0.97 -5.64
C VAL A 135 19.79 -1.79 -5.02
N ASP A 136 20.02 -3.00 -5.53
CA ASP A 136 21.08 -3.88 -5.03
C ASP A 136 22.39 -3.67 -5.78
N SER A 137 22.37 -3.87 -7.10
CA SER A 137 23.59 -3.90 -7.92
C SER A 137 23.54 -3.00 -9.14
N ALA A 138 22.36 -2.46 -9.46
CA ALA A 138 22.18 -1.50 -10.53
C ALA A 138 22.73 -0.13 -10.13
N THR A 139 22.85 0.76 -11.11
CA THR A 139 23.09 2.18 -10.86
C THR A 139 22.15 2.98 -11.74
N THR A 140 21.33 3.81 -11.10
CA THR A 140 20.28 4.60 -11.74
C THR A 140 20.47 6.07 -11.43
N SER A 141 19.97 6.93 -12.30
CA SER A 141 19.99 8.38 -12.13
C SER A 141 18.77 9.00 -12.77
N GLY A 142 18.48 10.25 -12.40
CA GLY A 142 17.32 10.97 -12.92
C GLY A 142 16.06 10.65 -12.13
N SER A 143 14.93 10.87 -12.79
CA SER A 143 13.61 10.63 -12.22
C SER A 143 13.26 9.12 -12.22
N ILE A 144 12.44 8.72 -11.26
CA ILE A 144 11.90 7.37 -11.14
C ILE A 144 10.39 7.50 -11.09
N THR A 145 9.70 6.87 -12.03
CA THR A 145 8.24 6.78 -12.02
C THR A 145 7.85 5.50 -11.31
N VAL A 146 6.95 5.62 -10.34
CA VAL A 146 6.47 4.49 -9.54
C VAL A 146 4.95 4.50 -9.53
N THR A 147 4.36 3.33 -9.75
CA THR A 147 2.92 3.11 -9.75
C THR A 147 2.58 2.05 -8.72
N LEU A 148 1.77 2.45 -7.73
CA LEU A 148 1.27 1.55 -6.69
C LEU A 148 -0.24 1.35 -6.83
N PRO A 149 -0.72 0.12 -6.54
CA PRO A 149 -2.15 -0.13 -6.42
C PRO A 149 -2.67 0.32 -5.06
N TYR A 150 -3.98 0.48 -4.95
CA TYR A 150 -4.70 0.63 -3.68
C TYR A 150 -5.99 -0.19 -3.69
N ASP A 151 -6.53 -0.46 -2.51
CA ASP A 151 -7.84 -1.08 -2.34
C ASP A 151 -8.88 -0.03 -1.94
N GLU A 152 -9.85 0.20 -2.84
CA GLU A 152 -10.95 1.15 -2.62
C GLU A 152 -11.76 0.82 -1.35
N ALA A 153 -11.87 -0.46 -0.97
CA ALA A 153 -12.58 -0.87 0.23
C ALA A 153 -11.91 -0.34 1.52
N THR A 154 -10.61 -0.05 1.47
CA THR A 154 -9.84 0.47 2.61
C THR A 154 -9.93 1.99 2.76
N LEU A 155 -10.51 2.70 1.78
CA LEU A 155 -10.67 4.15 1.84
C LEU A 155 -11.60 4.61 2.96
N GLY A 156 -12.48 3.73 3.45
CA GLY A 156 -13.37 4.02 4.57
C GLY A 156 -14.29 5.23 4.32
N GLY A 157 -14.62 5.51 3.05
CA GLY A 157 -15.43 6.66 2.64
C GLY A 157 -14.65 7.94 2.28
N ALA A 158 -13.32 7.92 2.33
CA ALA A 158 -12.50 8.98 1.74
C ALA A 158 -12.67 9.03 0.22
N SER A 159 -12.53 10.22 -0.38
CA SER A 159 -12.56 10.37 -1.83
C SER A 159 -11.26 9.83 -2.43
N GLU A 160 -11.36 9.14 -3.57
CA GLU A 160 -10.18 8.78 -4.36
C GLU A 160 -9.42 10.01 -4.86
N ASP A 161 -10.07 11.17 -4.99
CA ASP A 161 -9.39 12.43 -5.35
C ASP A 161 -8.42 12.93 -4.27
N ASP A 162 -8.59 12.45 -3.03
CA ASP A 162 -7.75 12.84 -1.88
C ASP A 162 -6.58 11.86 -1.66
N LEU A 163 -6.38 10.90 -2.56
CA LEU A 163 -5.28 9.96 -2.49
C LEU A 163 -3.94 10.66 -2.68
N VAL A 164 -2.98 10.28 -1.84
CA VAL A 164 -1.59 10.71 -1.94
C VAL A 164 -0.69 9.49 -2.09
N LEU A 165 0.46 9.71 -2.72
CA LEU A 165 1.55 8.74 -2.71
C LEU A 165 2.57 9.16 -1.64
N LEU A 166 2.87 8.25 -0.73
CA LEU A 166 3.75 8.47 0.41
C LEU A 166 5.10 7.80 0.18
N HIS A 167 6.16 8.46 0.61
CA HIS A 167 7.57 8.07 0.44
C HIS A 167 8.29 8.24 1.77
N TYR A 168 8.99 7.21 2.25
CA TYR A 168 9.85 7.32 3.43
C TYR A 168 11.26 7.80 3.09
N THR A 169 11.58 9.07 3.37
CA THR A 169 12.90 9.66 3.07
C THR A 169 13.42 10.52 4.22
N GLY A 170 14.73 10.51 4.45
CA GLY A 170 15.35 11.28 5.53
C GLY A 170 14.81 10.93 6.93
N GLY A 171 14.35 9.69 7.13
CA GLY A 171 13.83 9.21 8.41
C GLY A 171 12.34 9.53 8.68
N GLN A 172 11.62 10.11 7.72
CA GLN A 172 10.21 10.47 7.87
C GLN A 172 9.42 10.18 6.59
N TRP A 173 8.11 10.01 6.74
CA TRP A 173 7.19 9.91 5.61
C TRP A 173 6.92 11.30 5.03
N VAL A 174 6.83 11.39 3.70
CA VAL A 174 6.48 12.62 2.98
C VAL A 174 5.49 12.30 1.87
N THR A 175 4.67 13.27 1.46
CA THR A 175 3.81 13.14 0.28
C THR A 175 4.57 13.50 -1.00
N ILE A 176 4.32 12.76 -2.07
CA ILE A 176 4.78 13.05 -3.41
C ILE A 176 3.77 13.98 -4.07
N SER A 177 4.24 15.06 -4.68
CA SER A 177 3.39 16.00 -5.42
C SER A 177 3.15 15.54 -6.85
N ASN A 178 2.10 16.07 -7.48
CA ASN A 178 1.74 15.83 -8.88
C ASN A 178 1.53 14.34 -9.23
N VAL A 179 0.85 13.62 -8.34
CA VAL A 179 0.46 12.23 -8.61
C VAL A 179 -0.68 12.17 -9.62
N THR A 180 -0.73 11.08 -10.39
CA THR A 180 -1.86 10.75 -11.27
C THR A 180 -2.63 9.60 -10.64
N ILE A 181 -3.94 9.77 -10.49
CA ILE A 181 -4.84 8.78 -9.89
C ILE A 181 -5.67 8.17 -11.01
N ASP A 182 -5.50 6.88 -11.24
CA ASP A 182 -6.28 6.08 -12.17
C ASP A 182 -7.33 5.29 -11.39
N LYS A 183 -8.50 5.92 -11.21
CA LYS A 183 -9.66 5.36 -10.50
C LYS A 183 -10.29 4.17 -11.22
N ALA A 184 -10.04 4.00 -12.52
CA ALA A 184 -10.59 2.87 -13.25
C ALA A 184 -9.81 1.58 -12.97
N ASN A 185 -8.52 1.71 -12.66
CA ASN A 185 -7.61 0.60 -12.41
C ASN A 185 -7.07 0.56 -10.97
N ASN A 186 -7.55 1.43 -10.09
CA ASN A 186 -7.13 1.59 -8.70
C ASN A 186 -5.61 1.74 -8.52
N LYS A 187 -5.02 2.67 -9.28
CA LYS A 187 -3.57 2.94 -9.26
C LYS A 187 -3.25 4.40 -9.02
N VAL A 188 -2.16 4.64 -8.29
CA VAL A 188 -1.57 5.98 -8.13
C VAL A 188 -0.15 5.97 -8.65
N THR A 189 0.16 6.90 -9.56
CA THR A 189 1.48 7.05 -10.18
C THR A 189 2.13 8.36 -9.72
N GLY A 190 3.39 8.30 -9.29
CA GLY A 190 4.17 9.47 -8.88
C GLY A 190 5.60 9.43 -9.42
N THR A 191 6.31 10.55 -9.28
CA THR A 191 7.72 10.67 -9.68
C THR A 191 8.60 11.00 -8.47
N VAL A 192 9.70 10.29 -8.31
CA VAL A 192 10.64 10.43 -7.19
C VAL A 192 12.09 10.40 -7.68
N THR A 193 13.05 10.72 -6.81
CA THR A 193 14.49 10.69 -7.09
C THR A 193 15.27 9.70 -6.22
N SER A 194 14.59 9.02 -5.30
CA SER A 194 15.15 8.00 -4.42
C SER A 194 14.15 6.86 -4.26
N LEU A 195 14.67 5.69 -3.94
CA LEU A 195 13.87 4.52 -3.58
C LEU A 195 13.75 4.40 -2.07
N SER A 196 12.65 3.83 -1.61
CA SER A 196 12.32 3.63 -0.21
C SER A 196 11.07 2.76 -0.09
N PRO A 197 10.55 2.58 1.14
CA PRO A 197 9.16 2.27 1.33
C PRO A 197 8.25 3.31 0.67
N PHE A 198 7.28 2.83 -0.10
CA PHE A 198 6.21 3.60 -0.72
C PHE A 198 4.85 3.02 -0.32
N THR A 199 3.83 3.87 -0.28
CA THR A 199 2.43 3.42 -0.15
C THR A 199 1.48 4.46 -0.71
N VAL A 200 0.31 4.03 -1.16
CA VAL A 200 -0.83 4.94 -1.34
C VAL A 200 -1.46 5.18 0.02
N GLY A 201 -1.85 6.42 0.31
CA GLY A 201 -2.53 6.78 1.55
C GLY A 201 -3.61 7.83 1.36
N THR A 202 -4.43 7.97 2.39
CA THR A 202 -5.44 9.03 2.49
C THR A 202 -5.29 9.77 3.81
N LYS A 203 -5.61 11.05 3.80
CA LYS A 203 -5.56 11.89 5.01
C LYS A 203 -6.70 11.49 5.92
N THR A 204 -6.39 11.13 7.17
CA THR A 204 -7.43 10.89 8.17
C THR A 204 -7.99 12.23 8.63
N VAL A 205 -9.28 12.46 8.40
CA VAL A 205 -9.96 13.59 9.04
C VAL A 205 -10.13 13.24 10.51
N THR A 206 -9.42 13.93 11.41
CA THR A 206 -9.82 13.92 12.81
C THR A 206 -11.16 14.62 12.90
N THR A 207 -12.26 13.88 12.93
CA THR A 207 -13.53 14.45 13.38
C THR A 207 -13.33 14.84 14.83
N THR A 208 -13.04 16.11 15.10
CA THR A 208 -13.25 16.66 16.43
C THR A 208 -14.73 16.53 16.70
N THR A 209 -15.13 15.44 17.35
CA THR A 209 -16.35 15.46 18.13
C THR A 209 -16.08 16.49 19.22
N THR A 210 -16.49 17.74 18.98
CA THR A 210 -16.86 18.62 20.09
C THR A 210 -18.00 17.91 20.79
N SER A 211 -17.67 17.00 21.71
CA SER A 211 -18.55 16.61 22.80
C SER A 211 -18.84 17.92 23.51
N GLY A 212 -19.98 18.52 23.16
CA GLY A 212 -20.46 19.73 23.78
C GLY A 212 -20.38 19.53 25.29
N GLY A 213 -19.50 20.30 25.93
CA GLY A 213 -19.35 20.30 27.37
C GLY A 213 -20.70 20.62 27.98
N GLY A 214 -21.36 19.60 28.53
CA GLY A 214 -22.48 19.77 29.43
C GLY A 214 -21.96 20.44 30.70
N VAL A 215 -22.05 21.77 30.73
CA VAL A 215 -21.78 22.53 31.95
C VAL A 215 -22.97 22.33 32.88
N GLY A 216 -22.73 21.66 33.99
CA GLY A 216 -23.68 21.54 35.09
C GLY A 216 -23.77 22.81 35.94
N GLY A 217 -24.88 22.89 36.68
CA GLY A 217 -25.16 23.86 37.75
C GLY A 217 -26.38 24.72 37.42
N GLY A 218 -27.43 24.85 38.23
CA GLY A 218 -27.72 24.40 39.60
C GLY A 218 -28.88 25.27 40.12
N ASP A 219 -29.75 24.65 40.94
CA ASP A 219 -30.66 25.24 41.95
C ASP A 219 -31.80 26.22 41.58
N GLY A 220 -32.98 25.97 42.19
CA GLY A 220 -33.82 27.05 42.72
C GLY A 220 -35.34 27.03 42.44
N GLY A 221 -36.10 26.34 43.31
CA GLY A 221 -37.30 26.87 44.00
C GLY A 221 -38.52 27.48 43.27
N GLY A 222 -39.70 26.90 43.54
CA GLY A 222 -40.84 27.66 44.10
C GLY A 222 -41.98 28.15 43.17
N GLY A 223 -43.19 27.64 43.41
CA GLY A 223 -44.39 28.47 43.64
C GLY A 223 -45.34 28.80 42.47
N GLY A 224 -46.56 28.23 42.53
CA GLY A 224 -47.81 29.03 42.51
C GLY A 224 -48.53 29.29 41.18
N GLY A 225 -49.80 28.82 41.11
CA GLY A 225 -50.93 29.68 40.71
C GLY A 225 -51.52 29.57 39.29
N GLY A 226 -52.66 28.86 39.18
CA GLY A 226 -53.94 29.43 38.72
C GLY A 226 -54.21 29.72 37.23
N GLY A 227 -55.34 29.18 36.75
CA GLY A 227 -56.28 29.90 35.87
C GLY A 227 -56.54 29.30 34.49
N GLY A 228 -57.80 28.91 34.24
CA GLY A 228 -58.34 28.64 32.90
C GLY A 228 -59.20 27.40 32.82
#